data_AF-A0A2V1BI76-F1
#
_entry.id   AF-A0A2V1BI76-F1
#
_cell.length_a   1.000
_cell.length_b   1.000
_cell.length_c   1.000
_cell.angle_alpha   90.00
_cell.angle_beta   90.00
_cell.angle_gamma   90.00
#
_symmetry.space_group_name_H-M   'P 1'
#
loop_
_entity.id
_entity.type
_entity.pdbx_description
1 polymer ?
#
loop_
_entity_poly.entity_id
_entity_poly.type
_entity_poly.pdbx_seq_one_letter_code
_entity_poly.pdbx_strand_id
1 'polypeptide(L)'
;MSYCYPEVGGTTSQNQDAFHQLSPRQKLETEVIQRAPQQCDHDFSTPRLTDRWKNFWNEKICVLWLRAEGKDWPDIIQWFEEKGIKKDYDSLRKEWSRVSQEVTAMYRAAKKYEANWSLEDEAASPWDQISASMKEFGAEDSWTPDKVRYAWHRGVSAYLSDVFIMCPDKLTPAQHFRQ
;
A
#
# COMPACT_ATOMS: atom_id res chain seq x y z
N MET A 1 31.92 21.64 -39.64
CA MET A 1 31.88 20.44 -38.78
C MET A 1 30.46 20.34 -38.24
N SER A 2 29.67 19.43 -38.80
CA SER A 2 28.26 19.24 -38.43
C SER A 2 28.19 18.10 -37.41
N TYR A 3 27.69 18.38 -36.22
CA TYR A 3 27.46 17.36 -35.19
C TYR A 3 26.08 16.75 -35.40
N CYS A 4 26.04 15.49 -35.83
CA CYS A 4 24.82 14.68 -35.77
C CYS A 4 24.54 14.32 -34.31
N TYR A 5 23.45 14.83 -33.76
CA TYR A 5 22.85 14.28 -32.54
C TYR A 5 22.18 12.95 -32.89
N PRO A 6 22.43 11.85 -32.16
CA PRO A 6 21.58 10.67 -32.26
C PRO A 6 20.22 10.98 -31.63
N GLU A 7 19.16 10.81 -32.43
CA GLU A 7 17.79 10.84 -31.96
C GLU A 7 17.59 9.75 -30.90
N VAL A 8 17.22 10.15 -29.69
CA VAL A 8 16.76 9.23 -28.64
C VAL A 8 15.31 8.88 -28.95
N GLY A 9 15.12 8.04 -29.98
CA GLY A 9 13.84 7.51 -30.38
C GLY A 9 13.62 6.11 -29.81
N GLY A 10 12.61 5.96 -28.94
CA GLY A 10 11.88 4.70 -28.79
C GLY A 10 12.11 3.91 -27.50
N THR A 11 11.37 4.22 -26.45
CA THR A 11 11.08 3.27 -25.35
C THR A 11 9.62 3.26 -24.90
N THR A 12 8.75 4.12 -25.44
CA THR A 12 7.37 4.24 -24.95
C THR A 12 6.42 3.12 -25.41
N SER A 13 6.68 2.50 -26.57
CA SER A 13 5.74 1.52 -27.17
C SER A 13 5.78 0.13 -26.52
N GLN A 14 6.96 -0.38 -26.14
CA GLN A 14 7.08 -1.75 -25.62
C GLN A 14 6.51 -1.93 -24.20
N ASN A 15 6.49 -0.86 -23.41
CA ASN A 15 5.95 -0.91 -22.05
C ASN A 15 4.41 -0.93 -22.02
N GLN A 16 3.75 -0.39 -23.05
CA GLN A 16 2.28 -0.41 -23.14
C GLN A 16 1.77 -1.82 -23.46
N ASP A 17 2.42 -2.53 -24.38
CA ASP A 17 2.04 -3.90 -24.75
C ASP A 17 2.13 -4.89 -23.57
N ALA A 18 3.14 -4.73 -22.70
CA ALA A 18 3.31 -5.57 -21.52
C ALA A 18 2.20 -5.34 -20.47
N PHE A 19 1.77 -4.09 -20.26
CA PHE A 19 0.69 -3.77 -19.32
C PHE A 19 -0.66 -4.28 -19.80
N HIS A 20 -0.93 -4.24 -21.12
CA HIS A 20 -2.19 -4.77 -21.68
C HIS A 20 -2.35 -6.27 -21.47
N GLN A 21 -1.25 -7.03 -21.40
CA GLN A 21 -1.24 -8.48 -21.15
C GLN A 21 -1.44 -8.87 -19.68
N LEU A 22 -1.35 -7.92 -18.74
CA LEU A 22 -1.57 -8.19 -17.32
C LEU A 22 -3.05 -8.49 -17.02
N SER A 23 -3.28 -9.41 -16.08
CA SER A 23 -4.61 -9.60 -15.52
C SER A 23 -5.08 -8.31 -14.81
N PRO A 24 -6.40 -8.07 -14.69
CA PRO A 24 -6.94 -6.91 -13.98
C PRO A 24 -6.31 -6.67 -12.60
N ARG A 25 -6.04 -7.76 -11.87
CA ARG A 25 -5.44 -7.74 -10.52
C ARG A 25 -3.98 -7.33 -10.53
N GLN A 26 -3.21 -7.83 -11.51
CA GLN A 26 -1.81 -7.43 -11.69
C GLN A 26 -1.70 -5.97 -12.11
N LYS A 27 -2.65 -5.46 -12.91
CA LYS A 27 -2.73 -4.02 -13.25
C LYS A 27 -2.90 -3.18 -11.98
N LEU A 28 -3.83 -3.55 -11.11
CA LEU A 28 -4.02 -2.84 -9.83
C LEU A 28 -2.81 -2.93 -8.91
N GLU A 29 -2.22 -4.12 -8.76
CA GLU A 29 -1.02 -4.26 -7.93
C GLU A 29 0.13 -3.38 -8.47
N THR A 30 0.33 -3.35 -9.79
CA THR A 30 1.34 -2.49 -10.42
C THR A 30 1.08 -1.01 -10.12
N GLU A 31 -0.16 -0.55 -10.24
CA GLU A 31 -0.56 0.83 -9.89
C GLU A 31 -0.27 1.16 -8.43
N VAL A 32 -0.59 0.24 -7.52
CA VAL A 32 -0.33 0.42 -6.09
C VAL A 32 1.16 0.53 -5.79
N ILE A 33 1.97 -0.33 -6.41
CA ILE A 33 3.43 -0.32 -6.24
C ILE A 33 4.04 0.97 -6.80
N GLN A 34 3.55 1.45 -7.94
CA GLN A 34 4.04 2.69 -8.56
C GLN A 34 3.72 3.92 -7.71
N ARG A 35 2.52 3.97 -7.10
CA ARG A 35 2.04 5.12 -6.31
C ARG A 35 2.53 5.10 -4.86
N ALA A 36 2.75 3.91 -4.30
CA ALA A 36 3.33 3.72 -2.99
C ALA A 36 4.62 2.90 -3.12
N PRO A 37 5.72 3.52 -3.59
CA PRO A 37 7.01 2.83 -3.66
C PRO A 37 7.36 2.30 -2.27
N GLN A 38 7.78 1.03 -2.23
CA GLN A 38 8.14 0.38 -0.98
C GLN A 38 9.24 1.18 -0.28
N GLN A 39 9.02 1.47 1.00
CA GLN A 39 9.99 2.18 1.84
C GLN A 39 11.07 1.24 2.43
N CYS A 40 11.04 -0.06 2.11
CA CYS A 40 12.08 -1.00 2.51
C CYS A 40 12.31 -2.07 1.43
N ASP A 41 13.55 -2.54 1.32
CA ASP A 41 14.03 -3.44 0.26
C ASP A 41 13.62 -4.92 0.46
N HIS A 42 12.78 -5.20 1.46
CA HIS A 42 12.41 -6.57 1.82
C HIS A 42 11.22 -7.03 1.01
N ASP A 43 11.38 -8.16 0.32
CA ASP A 43 10.25 -8.86 -0.29
C ASP A 43 9.30 -9.32 0.83
N PHE A 44 8.10 -8.72 0.86
CA PHE A 44 7.07 -9.10 1.81
C PHE A 44 6.42 -10.40 1.34
N SER A 45 7.13 -11.50 1.51
CA SER A 45 6.49 -12.80 1.61
C SER A 45 5.61 -12.74 2.86
N THR A 46 4.34 -12.42 2.66
CA THR A 46 3.27 -12.59 3.64
C THR A 46 2.57 -13.91 3.31
N PRO A 47 3.17 -15.08 3.59
CA PRO A 47 2.61 -16.38 3.19
C PRO A 47 1.24 -16.64 3.84
N ARG A 48 0.92 -15.91 4.92
CA ARG A 48 -0.36 -15.98 5.64
C ARG A 48 -1.48 -15.14 5.01
N LEU A 49 -1.17 -14.23 4.09
CA LEU A 49 -2.18 -13.42 3.40
C LEU A 49 -2.60 -14.10 2.11
N THR A 50 -3.90 -14.34 1.98
CA THR A 50 -4.47 -14.85 0.74
C THR A 50 -4.39 -13.80 -0.37
N ASP A 51 -4.17 -14.23 -1.61
CA ASP A 51 -4.20 -13.34 -2.76
C ASP A 51 -5.54 -12.62 -2.88
N ARG A 52 -6.62 -13.29 -2.49
CA ARG A 52 -7.96 -12.67 -2.43
C ARG A 52 -7.95 -11.41 -1.56
N TRP A 53 -7.38 -11.49 -0.35
CA TRP A 53 -7.34 -10.33 0.55
C TRP A 53 -6.45 -9.21 0.00
N LYS A 54 -5.26 -9.54 -0.53
CA LYS A 54 -4.35 -8.57 -1.15
C LYS A 54 -5.02 -7.81 -2.30
N ASN A 55 -5.72 -8.53 -3.18
CA ASN A 55 -6.45 -7.93 -4.29
C ASN A 55 -7.54 -6.98 -3.81
N PHE A 56 -8.32 -7.36 -2.80
CA PHE A 56 -9.31 -6.46 -2.21
C PHE A 56 -8.68 -5.23 -1.57
N TRP A 57 -7.54 -5.38 -0.91
CA TRP A 57 -6.83 -4.23 -0.35
C TRP A 57 -6.35 -3.26 -1.45
N ASN A 58 -5.79 -3.80 -2.53
CA ASN A 58 -5.34 -2.98 -3.67
C ASN A 58 -6.50 -2.25 -4.35
N GLU A 59 -7.67 -2.89 -4.47
CA GLU A 59 -8.90 -2.21 -4.92
C GLU A 59 -9.28 -1.06 -3.99
N LYS A 60 -9.39 -1.34 -2.68
CA LYS A 60 -9.73 -0.35 -1.64
C LYS A 60 -8.81 0.88 -1.70
N ILE A 61 -7.49 0.69 -1.74
CA ILE A 61 -6.55 1.81 -1.75
C ILE A 61 -6.62 2.62 -3.04
N CYS A 62 -6.86 1.98 -4.20
CA CYS A 62 -7.06 2.70 -5.45
C CYS A 62 -8.29 3.61 -5.37
N VAL A 63 -9.42 3.12 -4.81
CA VAL A 63 -10.61 3.94 -4.60
C VAL A 63 -10.28 5.14 -3.70
N LEU A 64 -9.53 4.93 -2.61
CA LEU A 64 -9.15 6.00 -1.70
C LEU A 64 -8.32 7.08 -2.40
N TRP A 65 -7.31 6.69 -3.18
CA TRP A 65 -6.46 7.62 -3.91
C TRP A 65 -7.20 8.39 -4.98
N LEU A 66 -8.00 7.73 -5.82
CA LEU A 66 -8.74 8.40 -6.88
C LEU A 66 -9.71 9.44 -6.29
N ARG A 67 -10.31 9.13 -5.12
CA ARG A 67 -11.14 10.10 -4.38
C ARG A 67 -10.31 11.25 -3.80
N ALA A 68 -9.11 10.99 -3.28
CA ALA A 68 -8.21 12.03 -2.80
C ALA A 68 -7.70 12.94 -3.94
N GLU A 69 -7.58 12.42 -5.16
CA GLU A 69 -7.29 13.17 -6.39
C GLU A 69 -8.48 13.99 -6.91
N GLY A 70 -9.65 13.89 -6.27
CA GLY A 70 -10.84 14.64 -6.65
C GLY A 70 -11.67 14.03 -7.79
N LYS A 71 -11.35 12.80 -8.24
CA LYS A 71 -12.17 12.11 -9.27
C LYS A 71 -13.56 11.82 -8.74
N ASP A 72 -14.57 12.02 -9.58
CA ASP A 72 -15.95 11.68 -9.26
C ASP A 72 -16.21 10.18 -9.43
N TRP A 73 -17.41 9.74 -9.06
CA TRP A 73 -17.75 8.31 -9.10
C TRP A 73 -17.81 7.73 -10.51
N PRO A 74 -18.43 8.39 -11.51
CA PRO A 74 -18.35 7.97 -12.90
C PRO A 74 -16.92 7.75 -13.39
N ASP A 75 -16.01 8.70 -13.12
CA ASP A 75 -14.60 8.58 -13.52
C ASP A 75 -13.90 7.41 -12.85
N ILE A 76 -14.19 7.15 -11.58
CA ILE A 76 -13.62 6.02 -10.85
C ILE A 76 -14.15 4.70 -11.41
N ILE A 77 -15.44 4.60 -11.70
CA ILE A 77 -16.04 3.41 -12.33
C ILE A 77 -15.34 3.14 -13.66
N GLN A 78 -15.23 4.14 -14.53
CA GLN A 78 -14.55 4.01 -15.81
C GLN A 78 -13.09 3.57 -15.63
N TRP A 79 -12.37 4.14 -14.66
CA TRP A 79 -10.97 3.77 -14.39
C TRP A 79 -10.80 2.29 -14.00
N PHE A 80 -11.75 1.73 -13.24
CA PHE A 80 -11.76 0.29 -12.92
C PHE A 80 -12.16 -0.56 -14.14
N GLU A 81 -13.12 -0.10 -14.94
CA GLU A 81 -13.57 -0.79 -16.16
C GLU A 81 -12.46 -0.89 -17.21
N GLU A 82 -11.65 0.16 -17.40
CA GLU A 82 -10.47 0.18 -18.27
C GLU A 82 -9.43 -0.88 -17.85
N LYS A 83 -9.44 -1.29 -16.58
CA LYS A 83 -8.59 -2.35 -16.03
C LYS A 83 -9.27 -3.71 -16.08
N GLY A 84 -10.50 -3.81 -16.57
CA GLY A 84 -11.29 -5.04 -16.65
C GLY A 84 -12.00 -5.40 -15.35
N ILE A 85 -12.22 -4.44 -14.45
CA ILE A 85 -12.87 -4.63 -13.16
C ILE A 85 -14.21 -3.91 -13.18
N LYS A 86 -15.31 -4.67 -13.13
CA LYS A 86 -16.65 -4.11 -13.07
C LYS A 86 -16.98 -3.72 -11.63
N LYS A 87 -17.35 -2.45 -11.44
CA LYS A 87 -17.75 -1.88 -10.14
C LYS A 87 -18.96 -1.00 -10.34
N ASP A 88 -19.88 -1.03 -9.39
CA ASP A 88 -21.01 -0.11 -9.34
C ASP A 88 -20.77 1.01 -8.31
N TYR A 89 -21.57 2.07 -8.42
CA TYR A 89 -21.51 3.24 -7.55
C TYR A 89 -21.62 2.89 -6.06
N ASP A 90 -22.61 2.07 -5.69
CA ASP A 90 -22.89 1.76 -4.29
C ASP A 90 -21.77 0.93 -3.67
N SER A 91 -21.23 -0.01 -4.43
CA SER A 91 -20.06 -0.81 -4.05
C SER A 91 -18.84 0.07 -3.80
N LEU A 92 -18.50 0.96 -4.74
CA LEU A 92 -17.34 1.86 -4.60
C LEU A 92 -17.50 2.85 -3.45
N ARG A 93 -18.71 3.40 -3.27
CA ARG A 93 -18.98 4.33 -2.18
C ARG A 93 -18.84 3.67 -0.81
N LYS A 94 -19.37 2.46 -0.66
CA LYS A 94 -19.20 1.66 0.57
C LYS A 94 -17.73 1.31 0.79
N GLU A 95 -17.03 0.92 -0.26
CA GLU A 95 -15.61 0.57 -0.24
C GLU A 95 -14.77 1.77 0.20
N TRP A 96 -15.00 2.95 -0.37
CA TRP A 96 -14.35 4.21 0.03
C TRP A 96 -14.61 4.55 1.50
N SER A 97 -15.86 4.46 1.96
CA SER A 97 -16.20 4.73 3.36
C SER A 97 -15.44 3.80 4.31
N ARG A 98 -15.38 2.49 3.98
CA ARG A 98 -14.70 1.48 4.80
C ARG A 98 -13.20 1.69 4.82
N VAL A 99 -12.56 1.83 3.65
CA VAL A 99 -11.10 2.02 3.59
C VAL A 99 -10.68 3.32 4.27
N SER A 100 -11.49 4.39 4.18
CA SER A 100 -11.20 5.65 4.88
C SER A 100 -11.16 5.46 6.40
N GLN A 101 -12.08 4.67 6.95
CA GLN A 101 -12.09 4.32 8.37
C GLN A 101 -10.91 3.44 8.75
N GLU A 102 -10.60 2.41 7.95
CA GLU A 102 -9.47 1.51 8.18
C GLU A 102 -8.13 2.25 8.17
N VAL A 103 -7.91 3.14 7.20
CA VAL A 103 -6.70 3.98 7.11
C VAL A 103 -6.63 4.96 8.28
N THR A 104 -7.75 5.55 8.69
CA THR A 104 -7.80 6.43 9.87
C THR A 104 -7.47 5.67 11.16
N ALA A 105 -8.00 4.46 11.32
CA ALA A 105 -7.69 3.61 12.46
C ALA A 105 -6.21 3.25 12.49
N MET A 106 -5.64 2.92 11.33
CA MET A 106 -4.22 2.60 11.18
C MET A 106 -3.31 3.79 11.49
N TYR A 107 -3.68 4.99 11.03
CA TYR A 107 -2.99 6.23 11.40
C TYR A 107 -2.95 6.42 12.92
N ARG A 108 -4.10 6.34 13.59
CA ARG A 108 -4.20 6.54 15.04
C ARG A 108 -3.44 5.47 15.81
N ALA A 109 -3.51 4.22 15.37
CA ALA A 109 -2.74 3.11 15.93
C ALA A 109 -1.23 3.34 15.78
N ALA A 110 -0.78 3.80 14.61
CA ALA A 110 0.62 4.11 14.36
C ALA A 110 1.11 5.32 15.17
N LYS A 111 0.30 6.37 15.34
CA LYS A 111 0.61 7.51 16.23
C LYS A 111 0.67 7.12 17.71
N LYS A 112 -0.22 6.23 18.17
CA LYS A 112 -0.17 5.67 19.53
C LYS A 112 1.13 4.88 19.73
N TYR A 113 1.53 4.10 18.73
CA TYR A 113 2.79 3.38 18.75
C TYR A 113 4.00 4.33 18.81
N GLU A 114 4.06 5.34 17.94
CA GLU A 114 5.11 6.37 17.93
C GLU A 114 5.25 7.07 19.29
N ALA A 115 4.12 7.41 19.93
CA ALA A 115 4.11 8.05 21.24
C ALA A 115 4.58 7.14 22.40
N ASN A 116 4.40 5.83 22.27
CA ASN A 116 4.71 4.85 23.30
C ASN A 116 6.01 4.09 23.03
N TRP A 117 6.68 4.34 21.90
CA TRP A 117 7.94 3.68 21.56
C TRP A 117 8.99 4.01 22.62
N SER A 118 9.43 2.99 23.36
CA SER A 118 10.64 3.06 24.17
C SER A 118 11.73 2.16 23.56
N LEU A 119 12.99 2.59 23.64
CA LEU A 119 14.14 1.80 23.14
C LEU A 119 14.33 0.48 23.90
N GLU A 120 13.68 0.30 25.05
CA GLU A 120 13.79 -0.90 25.88
C GLU A 120 12.82 -2.02 25.45
N ASP A 121 11.85 -1.71 24.57
CA ASP A 121 10.78 -2.62 24.14
C ASP A 121 11.04 -3.27 22.76
N GLU A 122 12.31 -3.53 22.42
CA GLU A 122 12.73 -4.17 21.16
C GLU A 122 12.10 -5.56 20.91
N ALA A 123 11.45 -6.14 21.92
CA ALA A 123 10.86 -7.48 21.84
C ALA A 123 9.56 -7.55 21.02
N ALA A 124 8.79 -6.46 20.92
CA ALA A 124 7.48 -6.47 20.28
C ALA A 124 7.51 -5.81 18.89
N SER A 125 7.15 -6.56 17.85
CA SER A 125 7.05 -6.04 16.49
C SER A 125 6.10 -4.83 16.43
N PRO A 126 6.47 -3.73 15.73
CA PRO A 126 5.59 -2.57 15.54
C PRO A 126 4.20 -2.98 15.02
N TRP A 127 4.18 -3.97 14.13
CA TRP A 127 2.98 -4.47 13.49
C TRP A 127 2.03 -5.17 14.47
N ASP A 128 2.56 -5.84 15.50
CA ASP A 128 1.74 -6.48 16.55
C ASP A 128 1.01 -5.41 17.37
N GLN A 129 1.73 -4.37 17.78
CA GLN A 129 1.18 -3.27 18.60
C GLN A 129 0.13 -2.46 17.85
N ILE A 130 0.41 -2.15 16.58
CA ILE A 130 -0.53 -1.43 15.72
C ILE A 130 -1.77 -2.30 15.47
N SER A 131 -1.58 -3.57 15.11
CA SER A 131 -2.67 -4.53 14.90
C SER A 131 -3.58 -4.66 16.12
N ALA A 132 -3.02 -4.70 17.33
CA ALA A 132 -3.79 -4.74 18.57
C ALA A 132 -4.62 -3.46 18.79
N SER A 133 -4.07 -2.30 18.44
CA SER A 133 -4.72 -1.00 18.62
C SER A 133 -5.76 -0.67 17.54
N MET A 134 -5.73 -1.31 16.37
CA MET A 134 -6.67 -1.05 15.26
C MET A 134 -8.14 -1.11 15.69
N LYS A 135 -8.51 -2.10 16.53
CA LYS A 135 -9.89 -2.28 17.00
C LYS A 135 -10.35 -1.14 17.89
N GLU A 136 -9.47 -0.62 18.75
CA GLU A 136 -9.76 0.53 19.62
C GLU A 136 -10.08 1.79 18.81
N PHE A 137 -9.51 1.92 17.61
CA PHE A 137 -9.72 3.06 16.73
C PHE A 137 -10.79 2.85 15.66
N GLY A 138 -11.62 1.81 15.80
CA GLY A 138 -12.83 1.63 14.99
C GLY A 138 -12.66 0.78 13.74
N ALA A 139 -11.56 0.04 13.60
CA ALA A 139 -11.47 -0.97 12.54
C ALA A 139 -12.46 -2.12 12.81
N GLU A 140 -13.38 -2.35 11.88
CA GLU A 140 -14.41 -3.40 12.00
C GLU A 140 -13.86 -4.81 11.76
N ASP A 141 -12.91 -4.93 10.81
CA ASP A 141 -12.33 -6.21 10.39
C ASP A 141 -11.23 -6.69 11.34
N SER A 142 -10.97 -8.00 11.31
CA SER A 142 -9.79 -8.58 11.96
C SER A 142 -8.52 -8.17 11.20
N TRP A 143 -7.82 -7.19 11.75
CA TRP A 143 -6.48 -6.79 11.35
C TRP A 143 -5.46 -7.65 12.08
N THR A 144 -4.66 -8.39 11.32
CA THR A 144 -3.50 -9.13 11.81
C THR A 144 -2.24 -8.30 11.54
N PRO A 145 -1.12 -8.59 12.21
CA PRO A 145 0.15 -7.90 11.99
C PRO A 145 0.58 -7.95 10.52
N ASP A 146 0.43 -9.11 9.87
CA ASP A 146 0.73 -9.27 8.44
C ASP A 146 -0.15 -8.38 7.55
N LYS A 147 -1.45 -8.24 7.86
CA LYS A 147 -2.36 -7.35 7.11
C LYS A 147 -1.96 -5.90 7.29
N VAL A 148 -1.67 -5.48 8.52
CA VAL A 148 -1.25 -4.10 8.83
C VAL A 148 0.04 -3.79 8.08
N ARG A 149 1.04 -4.67 8.19
CA ARG A 149 2.31 -4.52 7.48
C ARG A 149 2.11 -4.42 5.97
N TYR A 150 1.35 -5.34 5.37
CA TYR A 150 1.08 -5.30 3.94
C TYR A 150 0.39 -4.00 3.53
N ALA A 151 -0.69 -3.62 4.23
CA ALA A 151 -1.44 -2.40 3.96
C ALA A 151 -0.59 -1.13 4.08
N TRP A 152 0.27 -1.08 5.11
CA TRP A 152 1.20 0.03 5.32
C TRP A 152 2.07 0.28 4.09
N HIS A 153 2.76 -0.76 3.63
CA HIS A 153 3.69 -0.67 2.51
C HIS A 153 3.03 -0.71 1.13
N ARG A 154 1.75 -1.08 1.04
CA ARG A 154 0.95 -1.13 -0.20
C ARG A 154 -0.16 -0.10 -0.18
N GLY A 155 0.10 1.09 0.36
CA GLY A 155 -0.85 2.18 0.24
C GLY A 155 -0.80 3.24 1.32
N VAL A 156 -0.85 2.81 2.58
CA VAL A 156 -1.11 3.72 3.69
C VAL A 156 0.06 4.66 3.95
N SER A 157 1.30 4.20 3.87
CA SER A 157 2.48 5.04 4.10
C SER A 157 2.60 6.18 3.09
N ALA A 158 2.14 5.99 1.85
CA ALA A 158 2.10 7.04 0.83
C ALA A 158 1.04 8.11 1.14
N TYR A 159 0.00 7.75 1.90
CA TYR A 159 -1.06 8.66 2.33
C TYR A 159 -0.72 9.39 3.64
N LEU A 160 0.12 8.78 4.49
CA LEU A 160 0.45 9.24 5.84
C LEU A 160 1.95 9.51 5.97
N SER A 161 2.44 10.50 5.23
CA SER A 161 3.87 10.84 5.18
C SER A 161 4.43 11.42 6.49
N ASP A 162 3.56 11.79 7.43
CA ASP A 162 3.90 12.30 8.77
C ASP A 162 4.12 11.19 9.82
N VAL A 163 3.97 9.92 9.42
CA VAL A 163 4.21 8.77 10.30
C VAL A 163 5.25 7.87 9.66
N PHE A 164 6.35 7.67 10.37
CA PHE A 164 7.39 6.73 9.97
C PHE A 164 7.39 5.54 10.92
N ILE A 165 7.04 4.36 10.40
CA ILE A 165 7.21 3.09 11.10
C ILE A 165 8.49 2.47 10.56
N MET A 166 9.51 2.34 11.40
CA MET A 166 10.69 1.58 11.04
C MET A 166 10.27 0.14 10.75
N CYS A 167 10.62 -0.36 9.56
CA CYS A 167 10.57 -1.78 9.30
C CYS A 167 11.78 -2.36 10.04
N PRO A 168 11.61 -3.14 11.13
CA PRO A 168 12.74 -3.87 11.65
C PRO A 168 13.16 -4.81 10.54
N ASP A 169 14.30 -4.52 9.92
CA ASP A 169 15.05 -5.54 9.18
C ASP A 169 15.13 -6.76 10.09
N LYS A 170 15.24 -7.95 9.50
CA LYS A 170 15.69 -9.10 10.28
C LYS A 170 16.85 -8.59 11.11
N LEU A 171 16.73 -8.64 12.45
CA LEU A 171 17.87 -8.60 13.34
C LEU A 171 18.85 -9.58 12.72
N THR A 172 19.82 -9.08 11.96
CA THR A 172 20.95 -9.87 11.59
C THR A 172 21.66 -10.01 12.93
N PRO A 173 21.78 -11.22 13.48
CA PRO A 173 22.49 -11.38 14.73
C PRO A 173 23.99 -11.28 14.43
N ALA A 174 24.48 -10.12 13.96
CA ALA A 174 25.88 -9.91 13.61
C ALA A 174 26.27 -8.47 13.24
N GLN A 175 25.87 -7.40 13.96
CA GLN A 175 26.58 -6.10 13.82
C GLN A 175 26.84 -5.33 15.13
N HIS A 176 26.77 -5.99 16.29
CA HIS A 176 27.47 -5.50 17.49
C HIS A 176 28.79 -6.24 17.69
N PHE A 177 29.73 -6.02 16.77
CA PHE A 177 31.16 -6.12 17.09
C PHE A 177 31.90 -5.04 16.28
N ARG A 178 32.69 -4.26 17.02
CA ARG A 178 33.52 -3.10 16.62
C ARG A 178 32.73 -1.79 16.65
N GLN A 179 33.03 -0.84 17.52
CA GLN A 179 34.35 -0.44 18.03
C GLN A 179 34.39 -0.35 19.56
#